data_AF-A0A1T1BML0-F1
#
_entry.id   AF-A0A1T1BML0-F1
#
_cell.length_a   1.000
_cell.length_b   1.000
_cell.length_c   1.000
_cell.angle_alpha   90.00
_cell.angle_beta   90.00
_cell.angle_gamma   90.00
#
_symmetry.space_group_name_H-M   'P 1'
#
loop_
_entity.id
_entity.type
_entity.pdbx_description
1 polymer ?
#
loop_
_entity_poly.entity_id
_entity_poly.type
_entity_poly.pdbx_seq_one_letter_code
_entity_poly.pdbx_strand_id
1 'polypeptide(L)'
;MQISEIPDRSLQLFTGDGSHFWMDNTVNLLQRFPVLEYPHRQDFFMLLFIDNAEGEISIDNHKIRLDNAKVIVIKPRCISSIDINRKAKGKIICFTEDFFSLRYNNNILDQFSFLHDTADYGIENLQTKSCLSKWYLLVMLWYLVSLV
;
A
#
# COMPACT_ATOMS: atom_id res chain seq x y z
N MET A 1 -8.60 -29.29 13.03
CA MET A 1 -7.87 -28.23 12.29
C MET A 1 -7.97 -26.98 13.15
N GLN A 2 -6.88 -26.57 13.79
CA GLN A 2 -6.86 -25.35 14.58
C GLN A 2 -6.77 -24.19 13.59
N ILE A 3 -7.82 -23.36 13.51
CA ILE A 3 -7.79 -22.14 12.71
C ILE A 3 -6.80 -21.21 13.43
N SER A 4 -5.58 -21.10 12.91
CA SER A 4 -4.65 -20.08 13.37
C SER A 4 -5.25 -18.71 13.08
N GLU A 5 -5.46 -17.89 14.11
CA GLU A 5 -5.95 -16.52 13.93
C GLU A 5 -5.00 -15.75 13.01
N ILE A 6 -5.56 -15.01 12.06
CA ILE A 6 -4.79 -14.16 11.15
C ILE A 6 -4.37 -12.91 11.94
N PRO A 7 -3.06 -12.60 12.02
CA PRO A 7 -2.59 -11.47 12.82
C PRO A 7 -3.02 -10.13 12.21
N ASP A 8 -3.52 -9.23 13.04
CA ASP A 8 -3.73 -7.84 12.67
C ASP A 8 -2.41 -7.04 12.81
N ARG A 9 -2.13 -6.17 11.83
CA ARG A 9 -0.93 -5.33 11.75
C ARG A 9 -1.33 -3.87 11.65
N SER A 10 -0.78 -3.08 12.55
CA SER A 10 -0.96 -1.63 12.53
C SER A 10 0.20 -0.92 11.84
N LEU A 11 -0.01 0.34 11.45
CA LEU A 11 1.02 1.20 10.86
C LEU A 11 2.25 1.38 11.77
N GLN A 12 2.10 1.15 13.09
CA GLN A 12 3.19 1.16 14.06
C GLN A 12 4.30 0.17 13.72
N LEU A 13 4.01 -0.86 12.91
CA LEU A 13 5.02 -1.75 12.33
C LEU A 13 6.16 -0.97 11.65
N PHE A 14 5.83 0.16 11.01
CA PHE A 14 6.79 0.97 10.26
C PHE A 14 7.26 2.21 11.02
N THR A 15 6.39 2.85 11.78
CA THR A 15 6.66 4.16 12.40
C THR A 15 7.26 4.05 13.79
N GLY A 16 6.86 3.05 14.57
CA GLY A 16 7.28 2.88 15.96
C GLY A 16 6.76 3.94 16.95
N ASP A 17 6.27 5.09 16.47
CA ASP A 17 5.89 6.26 17.26
C ASP A 17 4.40 6.63 17.19
N GLY A 18 3.59 5.83 16.47
CA GLY A 18 2.16 6.11 16.28
C GLY A 18 1.84 7.14 15.19
N SER A 19 2.83 7.56 14.39
CA SER A 19 2.58 8.39 13.21
C SER A 19 1.57 7.73 12.26
N HIS A 20 0.67 8.55 11.71
CA HIS A 20 -0.38 8.12 10.78
C HIS A 20 0.08 8.03 9.32
N PHE A 21 1.37 8.28 9.05
CA PHE A 21 1.97 8.25 7.71
C PHE A 21 3.39 7.71 7.77
N TRP A 22 3.75 6.92 6.75
CA TRP A 22 5.10 6.40 6.55
C TRP A 22 5.38 6.21 5.06
N MET A 23 6.63 6.44 4.65
CA MET A 23 7.06 6.21 3.27
C MET A 23 8.53 5.78 3.23
N ASP A 24 8.85 4.85 2.32
CA ASP A 24 10.23 4.45 2.06
C ASP A 24 10.39 3.79 0.66
N ASN A 25 11.60 3.30 0.38
CA ASN A 25 11.96 2.49 -0.77
C ASN A 25 11.64 1.01 -0.50
N THR A 26 11.35 0.26 -1.56
CA THR A 26 11.04 -1.18 -1.48
C THR A 26 12.27 -2.09 -1.41
N VAL A 27 13.49 -1.53 -1.52
CA VAL A 27 14.73 -2.30 -1.42
C VAL A 27 14.84 -2.98 -0.06
N ASN A 28 15.13 -4.28 -0.05
CA ASN A 28 15.20 -5.11 1.16
C ASN A 28 13.93 -5.06 2.05
N LEU A 29 12.74 -4.81 1.48
CA LEU A 29 11.50 -4.65 2.25
C LEU A 29 11.24 -5.81 3.22
N LEU A 30 11.27 -7.06 2.74
CA LEU A 30 11.01 -8.24 3.58
C LEU A 30 12.15 -8.56 4.55
N GLN A 31 13.37 -8.06 4.30
CA GLN A 31 14.44 -8.18 5.30
C GLN A 31 14.20 -7.25 6.49
N ARG A 32 13.62 -6.07 6.23
CA ARG A 32 13.31 -5.07 7.25
C ARG A 32 12.00 -5.39 7.98
N PHE A 33 11.01 -5.91 7.24
CA PHE A 33 9.68 -6.22 7.73
C PHE A 33 9.27 -7.65 7.31
N PRO A 34 9.93 -8.70 7.85
CA PRO A 34 9.69 -10.09 7.46
C PRO A 34 8.27 -10.57 7.74
N VAL A 35 7.57 -9.92 8.67
CA VAL A 35 6.17 -10.23 8.99
C VAL A 35 5.22 -10.02 7.81
N LEU A 36 5.61 -9.22 6.80
CA LEU A 36 4.80 -8.97 5.60
C LEU A 36 4.77 -10.16 4.64
N GLU A 37 5.70 -11.11 4.77
CA GLU A 37 5.76 -12.33 3.96
C GLU A 37 4.63 -13.31 4.30
N TYR A 38 4.10 -13.22 5.51
CA TYR A 38 3.03 -14.09 5.99
C TYR A 38 1.66 -13.41 5.87
N PRO A 39 0.58 -14.18 5.67
CA PRO A 39 -0.79 -13.64 5.67
C PRO A 39 -1.08 -12.82 6.93
N HIS A 40 -1.48 -11.58 6.73
CA HIS A 40 -1.83 -10.67 7.82
C HIS A 40 -2.95 -9.73 7.38
N ARG A 41 -3.75 -9.28 8.33
CA ARG A 41 -4.70 -8.20 8.11
C ARG A 41 -4.06 -6.88 8.50
N GLN A 42 -4.23 -5.82 7.70
CA GLN A 42 -3.71 -4.49 8.02
C GLN A 42 -4.82 -3.48 8.34
N ASP A 43 -4.57 -2.51 9.22
CA ASP A 43 -5.53 -1.43 9.55
C ASP A 43 -5.27 -0.10 8.80
N PHE A 44 -4.32 -0.10 7.88
CA PHE A 44 -3.87 1.06 7.13
C PHE A 44 -3.91 0.81 5.61
N PHE A 45 -3.84 1.87 4.82
CA PHE A 45 -3.64 1.79 3.37
C PHE A 45 -2.17 1.58 3.05
N MET A 46 -1.86 0.67 2.13
CA MET A 46 -0.51 0.49 1.59
C MET A 46 -0.54 0.68 0.08
N LEU A 47 0.25 1.64 -0.42
CA LEU A 47 0.46 1.89 -1.83
C LEU A 47 1.88 1.44 -2.19
N LEU A 48 1.98 0.47 -3.08
CA LEU A 48 3.24 -0.05 -3.59
C LEU A 48 3.43 0.41 -5.03
N PHE A 49 4.40 1.29 -5.23
CA PHE A 49 4.87 1.70 -6.55
C PHE A 49 6.03 0.80 -6.92
N ILE A 50 5.79 -0.15 -7.82
CA ILE A 50 6.79 -1.11 -8.27
C ILE A 50 7.28 -0.65 -9.63
N ASP A 51 8.57 -0.34 -9.74
CA ASP A 51 9.25 -0.05 -11.01
C ASP A 51 9.80 -1.34 -11.62
N ASN A 52 10.44 -2.16 -10.79
CA ASN A 52 11.03 -3.43 -11.17
C ASN A 52 11.15 -4.32 -9.92
N ALA A 53 10.58 -5.52 -9.97
CA ALA A 53 10.69 -6.51 -8.92
C ALA A 53 10.50 -7.91 -9.51
N GLU A 54 10.67 -8.93 -8.68
CA GLU A 54 10.24 -10.30 -8.95
C GLU A 54 9.49 -10.79 -7.70
N GLY A 55 8.42 -11.56 -7.91
CA GLY A 55 7.60 -12.10 -6.82
C GLY A 55 6.10 -11.96 -7.09
N GLU A 56 5.32 -12.07 -6.02
CA GLU A 56 3.86 -12.06 -6.04
C GLU A 56 3.32 -11.39 -4.77
N ILE A 57 2.27 -10.59 -4.91
CA ILE A 57 1.50 -10.07 -3.78
C ILE A 57 0.15 -10.77 -3.78
N SER A 58 -0.20 -11.37 -2.65
CA SER A 58 -1.54 -11.92 -2.42
C SER A 58 -2.36 -10.91 -1.63
N ILE A 59 -3.59 -10.67 -2.07
CA ILE A 59 -4.58 -9.84 -1.38
C ILE A 59 -5.90 -10.61 -1.43
N ASP A 60 -6.37 -11.03 -0.27
CA ASP A 60 -7.54 -11.89 -0.08
C ASP A 60 -7.44 -13.15 -0.97
N ASN A 61 -8.27 -13.24 -2.01
CA ASN A 61 -8.27 -14.37 -2.95
C ASN A 61 -7.54 -14.07 -4.28
N HIS A 62 -6.89 -12.92 -4.39
CA HIS A 62 -6.21 -12.45 -5.60
C HIS A 62 -4.69 -12.52 -5.48
N LYS A 63 -4.05 -12.90 -6.57
CA LYS A 63 -2.59 -13.00 -6.69
C LYS A 63 -2.10 -12.09 -7.80
N ILE A 64 -1.13 -11.25 -7.49
CA ILE A 64 -0.62 -10.20 -8.35
C ILE A 64 0.86 -10.44 -8.60
N ARG A 65 1.20 -10.85 -9.82
CA ARG A 65 2.60 -11.04 -10.22
C ARG A 65 3.29 -9.69 -10.39
N LEU A 66 4.51 -9.59 -9.86
CA LEU A 66 5.37 -8.40 -9.96
C LEU A 66 6.26 -8.45 -11.19
N ASP A 67 5.69 -8.70 -12.38
CA ASP A 67 6.42 -8.93 -13.63
C ASP A 67 6.65 -7.67 -14.49
N ASN A 68 6.02 -6.56 -14.13
CA ASN A 68 6.05 -5.28 -14.83
C ASN A 68 5.89 -4.14 -13.83
N ALA A 69 6.23 -2.92 -14.24
CA ALA A 69 5.93 -1.75 -13.44
C ALA A 69 4.42 -1.68 -13.14
N LYS A 70 4.04 -1.48 -11.88
CA LYS A 70 2.63 -1.31 -11.47
C LYS A 70 2.49 -0.58 -10.14
N VAL A 71 1.30 -0.03 -9.90
CA VAL A 71 0.90 0.46 -8.58
C VAL A 71 -0.12 -0.50 -8.01
N ILE A 72 0.10 -0.93 -6.79
CA ILE A 72 -0.79 -1.86 -6.07
C ILE A 72 -1.28 -1.14 -4.82
N VAL A 73 -2.60 -1.16 -4.62
CA VAL A 73 -3.24 -0.57 -3.44
C VAL A 73 -3.82 -1.69 -2.59
N ILE A 74 -3.35 -1.79 -1.35
CA ILE A 74 -3.90 -2.67 -0.32
C ILE A 74 -4.68 -1.81 0.66
N LYS A 75 -5.98 -2.07 0.78
CA LYS A 75 -6.89 -1.33 1.65
C LYS A 75 -6.83 -1.87 3.09
N PRO A 76 -7.21 -1.08 4.10
CA PRO A 76 -7.46 -1.60 5.43
C PRO A 76 -8.42 -2.79 5.40
N ARG A 77 -8.23 -3.72 6.33
CA ARG A 77 -8.99 -4.96 6.54
C ARG A 77 -8.82 -6.07 5.51
N CYS A 78 -8.13 -5.82 4.39
CA CYS A 78 -7.68 -6.90 3.50
C CYS A 78 -6.67 -7.80 4.21
N ILE A 79 -6.71 -9.09 3.90
CA ILE A 79 -5.67 -10.05 4.29
C ILE A 79 -4.66 -10.10 3.15
N SER A 80 -3.39 -9.78 3.42
CA SER A 80 -2.37 -9.75 2.38
C SER A 80 -1.10 -10.47 2.80
N SER A 81 -0.29 -10.84 1.81
CA SER A 81 1.08 -11.32 1.98
C SER A 81 1.92 -10.90 0.79
N ILE A 82 3.18 -10.56 1.02
CA ILE A 82 4.10 -10.02 0.02
C ILE A 82 5.27 -10.97 -0.14
N ASP A 83 5.43 -11.54 -1.33
CA ASP A 83 6.67 -12.14 -1.79
C ASP A 83 7.32 -11.20 -2.79
N ILE A 84 8.49 -10.65 -2.44
CA ILE A 84 9.20 -9.69 -3.27
C ILE A 84 10.71 -9.84 -3.10
N ASN A 85 11.43 -9.85 -4.21
CA ASN A 85 12.87 -9.99 -4.21
C ASN A 85 13.58 -8.79 -3.54
N ARG A 86 14.77 -9.04 -2.98
CA ARG A 86 15.55 -8.03 -2.24
C ARG A 86 15.97 -6.81 -3.08
N LYS A 87 16.01 -6.99 -4.41
CA LYS A 87 16.43 -5.98 -5.38
C LYS A 87 15.28 -5.17 -5.95
N ALA A 88 14.07 -5.33 -5.41
CA ALA A 88 12.92 -4.55 -5.82
C ALA A 88 13.21 -3.05 -5.80
N LYS A 89 12.78 -2.39 -6.87
CA LYS A 89 12.88 -0.94 -7.08
C LYS A 89 11.48 -0.36 -7.09
N GLY A 90 11.32 0.71 -6.33
CA GLY A 90 10.01 1.30 -6.11
C GLY A 90 9.92 2.06 -4.80
N LYS A 91 8.70 2.48 -4.49
CA LYS A 91 8.33 3.19 -3.28
C LYS A 91 7.16 2.49 -2.60
N ILE A 92 7.13 2.57 -1.27
CA ILE A 92 6.01 2.17 -0.45
C ILE A 92 5.52 3.39 0.31
N ILE A 93 4.21 3.61 0.31
CA ILE A 93 3.55 4.66 1.09
C ILE A 93 2.47 3.98 1.92
N CYS A 94 2.46 4.26 3.22
CA CYS A 94 1.49 3.72 4.15
C CYS A 94 0.85 4.86 4.96
N PHE A 95 -0.47 4.82 5.14
CA PHE A 95 -1.19 5.81 5.94
C PHE A 95 -2.49 5.26 6.53
N THR A 96 -2.91 5.79 7.68
CA THR A 96 -4.25 5.53 8.23
C THR A 96 -5.25 6.59 7.73
N GLU A 97 -6.55 6.34 7.89
CA GLU A 97 -7.59 7.32 7.58
C GLU A 97 -7.40 8.64 8.35
N ASP A 98 -6.96 8.55 9.62
CA ASP A 98 -6.67 9.70 10.47
C ASP A 98 -5.67 10.69 9.87
N PHE A 99 -4.75 10.23 9.00
CA PHE A 99 -3.79 11.11 8.32
C PHE A 99 -4.50 12.23 7.56
N PHE A 100 -5.64 11.93 6.93
CA PHE A 100 -6.44 12.89 6.18
C PHE A 100 -7.43 13.63 7.08
N SER A 101 -8.07 12.94 8.04
CA SER A 101 -9.04 13.57 8.96
C SER A 101 -8.41 14.65 9.84
N LEU A 102 -7.14 14.50 10.22
CA LEU A 102 -6.44 15.48 11.06
C LEU A 102 -6.01 16.75 10.31
N ARG A 103 -5.96 16.71 8.97
CA ARG A 103 -5.38 17.78 8.15
C ARG A 103 -6.37 18.42 7.17
N TYR A 104 -7.48 17.76 6.87
CA TYR A 104 -8.42 18.19 5.85
C TYR A 104 -9.86 17.96 6.30
N ASN A 105 -10.76 18.88 5.93
CA ASN A 105 -12.20 18.65 6.06
C ASN A 105 -12.58 17.44 5.18
N ASN A 106 -12.71 16.26 5.79
CA ASN A 106 -13.37 14.98 5.44
C ASN A 106 -13.58 14.51 3.97
N ASN A 107 -13.17 15.25 2.93
CA ASN A 107 -13.61 15.03 1.55
C ASN A 107 -12.44 14.82 0.56
N ILE A 108 -11.17 14.81 1.01
CA ILE A 108 -10.03 14.54 0.11
C ILE A 108 -9.93 13.04 -0.21
N LEU A 109 -10.29 12.18 0.74
CA LEU A 109 -10.42 10.74 0.50
C LEU A 109 -11.45 10.45 -0.61
N ASP A 110 -12.57 11.19 -0.64
CA ASP A 110 -13.58 11.10 -1.70
C ASP A 110 -13.03 11.48 -3.09
N GLN A 111 -12.01 12.34 -3.17
CA GLN A 111 -11.32 12.66 -4.44
C GLN A 111 -10.47 11.48 -4.94
N PHE A 112 -10.15 10.54 -4.06
CA PHE A 112 -9.50 9.29 -4.38
C PHE A 112 -10.56 8.18 -4.44
N SER A 113 -11.52 8.31 -5.35
CA SER A 113 -12.64 7.37 -5.52
C SER A 113 -12.18 5.91 -5.65
N PHE A 114 -10.98 5.63 -6.17
CA PHE A 114 -10.39 4.29 -6.24
C PHE A 114 -10.09 3.67 -4.84
N LEU A 115 -9.88 4.48 -3.80
CA LEU A 115 -9.78 4.02 -2.41
C LEU A 115 -11.14 3.56 -1.88
N HIS A 116 -12.23 4.20 -2.33
CA HIS A 116 -13.60 3.88 -1.94
C HIS A 116 -14.26 2.80 -2.80
N ASP A 117 -13.75 2.53 -4.00
CA ASP A 117 -14.40 1.60 -4.91
C ASP A 117 -14.40 0.17 -4.33
N THR A 118 -15.59 -0.32 -4.00
CA THR A 118 -15.81 -1.59 -3.29
C THR A 118 -15.78 -2.80 -4.22
N ALA A 119 -15.62 -2.60 -5.53
CA ALA A 119 -15.85 -3.63 -6.54
C ALA A 119 -14.59 -4.32 -7.07
N ASP A 120 -13.41 -3.70 -6.99
CA ASP A 120 -12.18 -4.29 -7.47
C ASP A 120 -11.04 -4.01 -6.51
N TYR A 121 -10.36 -5.06 -6.04
CA TYR A 121 -9.06 -4.98 -5.41
C TYR A 121 -8.17 -4.16 -6.35
N GLY A 122 -7.76 -2.95 -5.93
CA GLY A 122 -7.18 -1.92 -6.79
C GLY A 122 -5.85 -2.31 -7.44
N ILE A 123 -5.92 -3.14 -8.47
CA ILE A 123 -4.80 -3.55 -9.30
C ILE A 123 -4.85 -2.70 -10.57
N GLU A 124 -4.25 -1.52 -10.51
CA GLU A 124 -4.11 -0.71 -11.71
C GLU A 124 -2.74 -0.94 -12.36
N ASN A 125 -2.73 -1.74 -13.43
CA ASN A 125 -1.54 -1.92 -14.27
C ASN A 125 -1.05 -0.55 -14.81
N LEU A 126 0.26 -0.25 -14.72
CA LEU A 126 0.82 1.04 -15.18
C LEU A 126 0.84 1.20 -16.71
N GLN A 127 0.61 0.13 -17.47
CA GLN A 127 0.65 0.17 -18.94
C GLN A 127 -0.67 0.60 -19.61
N THR A 128 -1.77 0.75 -18.86
CA THR A 128 -3.04 1.25 -19.41
C THR A 128 -3.20 2.77 -19.20
N LYS A 129 -3.98 3.42 -20.09
CA LYS A 129 -4.15 4.89 -20.22
C LYS A 129 -4.57 5.66 -18.94
N SER A 130 -4.80 5.01 -17.78
CA SER A 130 -5.06 5.67 -16.48
C SER A 130 -3.79 6.22 -15.79
N CYS A 131 -2.66 6.31 -16.50
CA CYS A 131 -1.39 6.81 -15.95
C CYS A 131 -1.42 8.30 -15.53
N LEU A 132 -2.34 9.12 -16.07
CA LEU A 132 -2.45 10.55 -15.74
C LEU A 132 -2.92 10.81 -14.29
N SER A 133 -3.81 9.99 -13.73
CA SER A 133 -4.28 10.12 -12.34
C SER A 133 -3.21 9.67 -11.33
N LYS A 134 -2.30 8.78 -11.72
CA LYS A 134 -1.22 8.24 -10.85
C LYS A 134 -0.09 9.25 -10.59
N TRP A 135 0.26 10.05 -11.60
CA TRP A 135 1.15 11.19 -11.42
C TRP A 135 0.50 12.27 -10.56
N TYR A 136 -0.80 12.49 -10.73
CA TYR A 136 -1.55 13.42 -9.88
C TYR A 136 -1.55 12.96 -8.42
N LEU A 137 -1.71 11.66 -8.15
CA LEU A 137 -1.62 11.08 -6.81
C LEU A 137 -0.25 11.29 -6.14
N LEU A 138 0.84 10.98 -6.84
CA LEU A 138 2.19 11.19 -6.31
C LEU A 138 2.46 12.67 -6.09
N VAL A 139 2.11 13.53 -7.04
CA VAL A 139 2.26 14.98 -6.93
C VAL A 139 1.42 15.50 -5.76
N MET A 140 0.17 15.07 -5.62
CA MET A 140 -0.71 15.46 -4.52
C MET A 140 -0.17 14.98 -3.18
N LEU A 141 0.20 13.70 -3.04
CA LEU A 141 0.84 13.17 -1.82
C LEU A 141 2.13 13.91 -1.49
N TRP A 142 2.94 14.27 -2.49
CA TRP A 142 4.17 15.02 -2.30
C TRP A 142 3.90 16.46 -1.86
N TYR A 143 2.91 17.14 -2.43
CA TYR A 143 2.43 18.45 -1.95
C TYR A 143 1.86 18.36 -0.53
N LEU A 144 1.06 17.32 -0.25
CA LEU A 144 0.46 17.00 1.05
C LEU A 144 1.53 16.84 2.14
N VAL A 145 2.63 16.13 1.85
CA VAL A 145 3.74 15.91 2.78
C VAL A 145 4.66 17.12 2.88
N SER A 146 4.81 17.92 1.81
CA SER A 146 5.68 19.12 1.80
C SER A 146 5.06 20.34 2.49
N LEU A 147 3.77 20.28 2.84
CA LEU A 147 3.06 21.29 3.64
C LEU A 147 3.16 21.03 5.16
N VAL A 148 3.87 19.97 5.56
CA VAL A 148 4.19 19.59 6.96
C VAL A 148 5.65 19.91 7.23
#